data_AF-A0A6G0NRI3-F1
#
_entry.id   AF-A0A6G0NRI3-F1
#
_cell.length_a   1.000
_cell.length_b   1.000
_cell.length_c   1.000
_cell.angle_alpha   90.00
_cell.angle_beta   90.00
_cell.angle_gamma   90.00
#
_symmetry.space_group_name_H-M   'P 1'
#
loop_
_entity.id
_entity.type
_entity.pdbx_description
1 polymer ?
#
loop_
_entity_poly.entity_id
_entity_poly.type
_entity_poly.pdbx_seq_one_letter_code
_entity_poly.pdbx_strand_id
1 'polypeptide(L)'
;MRAGIDDAETAAAELLAEADAELNDQATVEATNFFVSVKEVREFVKGAVPAAAVFISVIMCVLTVERLVNNRGTRVTVVGGFTQPHFKAYCRRLEKMDPFRRDARVLQVTVWDPKIRSHGRPRFQTGVVYELKKIHTMKFYHDTVQGSMQSLGSANPG
;
A
#
# COMPACT_ATOMS: atom_id res chain seq x y z
N MET A 1 -36.89 -32.11 13.40
CA MET A 1 -35.45 -31.80 13.48
C MET A 1 -34.76 -31.60 12.13
N ARG A 2 -35.31 -32.11 11.01
CA ARG A 2 -34.71 -31.97 9.67
C ARG A 2 -34.77 -30.55 9.09
N ALA A 3 -35.92 -29.88 9.20
CA ALA A 3 -36.11 -28.51 8.69
C ALA A 3 -35.09 -27.47 9.22
N GLY A 4 -34.73 -27.53 10.51
CA GLY A 4 -33.75 -26.58 11.08
C GLY A 4 -32.29 -26.85 10.72
N ILE A 5 -31.98 -28.03 10.15
CA ILE A 5 -30.66 -28.35 9.60
C ILE A 5 -30.57 -27.85 8.17
N ASP A 6 -31.63 -28.04 7.39
CA ASP A 6 -31.73 -27.57 6.00
C ASP A 6 -31.66 -26.02 5.92
N ASP A 7 -32.28 -25.32 6.89
CA ASP A 7 -32.21 -23.86 7.01
C ASP A 7 -30.79 -23.36 7.35
N ALA A 8 -30.06 -24.09 8.22
CA ALA A 8 -28.70 -23.75 8.62
C ALA A 8 -27.69 -24.01 7.49
N GLU A 9 -27.87 -25.08 6.72
CA GLU A 9 -27.05 -25.40 5.55
C GLU A 9 -27.27 -24.37 4.43
N THR A 10 -28.51 -23.92 4.24
CA THR A 10 -28.85 -22.84 3.30
C THR A 10 -28.19 -21.51 3.72
N ALA A 11 -28.31 -21.11 4.98
CA ALA A 11 -27.66 -19.90 5.49
C ALA A 11 -26.13 -19.97 5.39
N ALA A 12 -25.53 -21.13 5.65
CA ALA A 12 -24.08 -21.33 5.48
C ALA A 12 -23.67 -21.20 4.01
N ALA A 13 -24.44 -21.76 3.08
CA ALA A 13 -24.19 -21.65 1.65
C ALA A 13 -24.27 -20.19 1.15
N GLU A 14 -25.23 -19.41 1.65
CA GLU A 14 -25.34 -17.98 1.33
C GLU A 14 -24.12 -17.18 1.81
N LEU A 15 -23.67 -17.41 3.05
CA LEU A 15 -22.48 -16.76 3.60
C LEU A 15 -21.20 -17.12 2.84
N LEU A 16 -21.08 -18.38 2.39
CA LEU A 16 -19.95 -18.81 1.57
C LEU A 16 -19.98 -18.15 0.19
N ALA A 17 -21.16 -18.05 -0.44
CA ALA A 17 -21.31 -17.39 -1.73
C ALA A 17 -20.99 -15.88 -1.64
N GLU A 18 -21.37 -15.21 -0.55
CA GLU A 18 -20.99 -13.81 -0.28
C GLU A 18 -19.47 -13.66 -0.14
N ALA A 19 -18.83 -14.56 0.62
CA ALA A 19 -17.38 -14.55 0.78
C ALA A 19 -16.64 -14.80 -0.54
N ASP A 20 -17.12 -15.74 -1.37
CA ASP A 20 -16.53 -16.03 -2.68
C ASP A 20 -16.69 -14.84 -3.65
N ALA A 21 -17.83 -14.14 -3.60
CA ALA A 21 -18.04 -12.92 -4.37
C ALA A 21 -17.05 -11.81 -3.95
N GLU A 22 -16.88 -11.57 -2.65
CA GLU A 22 -15.92 -10.60 -2.12
C GLU A 22 -14.46 -10.96 -2.50
N LEU A 23 -14.10 -12.24 -2.50
CA LEU A 23 -12.77 -12.69 -2.94
C LEU A 23 -12.51 -12.40 -4.43
N ASN A 24 -13.52 -12.58 -5.28
CA ASN A 24 -13.43 -12.26 -6.71
C ASN A 24 -13.33 -10.75 -6.95
N ASP A 25 -14.08 -9.96 -6.20
CA ASP A 25 -13.99 -8.49 -6.24
C ASP A 25 -12.60 -8.03 -5.77
N GLN A 26 -12.08 -8.63 -4.69
CA GLN A 26 -10.72 -8.37 -4.22
C GLN A 26 -9.68 -8.65 -5.32
N ALA A 27 -9.77 -9.79 -6.01
CA ALA A 27 -8.86 -10.13 -7.10
C ALA A 27 -8.96 -9.13 -8.26
N THR A 28 -10.17 -8.64 -8.57
CA THR A 28 -10.40 -7.62 -9.60
C THR A 28 -9.79 -6.28 -9.20
N VAL A 29 -9.94 -5.86 -7.95
CA VAL A 29 -9.33 -4.63 -7.40
C VAL A 29 -7.80 -4.74 -7.41
N GLU A 30 -7.23 -5.89 -7.02
CA GLU A 30 -5.78 -6.13 -7.05
C GLU A 30 -5.20 -6.00 -8.46
N ALA A 31 -5.94 -6.47 -9.48
CA ALA A 31 -5.50 -6.41 -10.88
C ALA A 31 -5.62 -5.01 -11.50
N THR A 32 -6.55 -4.19 -11.03
CA THR A 32 -6.88 -2.88 -11.63
C THR A 32 -6.16 -1.70 -10.98
N ASN A 33 -5.98 -1.74 -9.65
CA ASN A 33 -5.40 -0.63 -8.89
C ASN A 33 -3.88 -0.74 -8.74
N PHE A 34 -3.19 -0.86 -9.87
CA PHE A 34 -1.74 -1.00 -9.93
C PHE A 34 -1.10 0.25 -10.54
N PHE A 35 -0.13 0.86 -9.84
CA PHE A 35 0.46 2.14 -10.24
C PHE A 35 1.99 2.13 -10.21
N VAL A 36 2.62 2.82 -11.16
CA VAL A 36 4.09 2.96 -11.23
C VAL A 36 4.55 4.41 -11.03
N SER A 37 3.59 5.34 -10.95
CA SER A 37 3.81 6.77 -10.81
C SER A 37 3.06 7.36 -9.61
N VAL A 38 3.74 8.23 -8.84
CA VAL A 38 3.08 8.99 -7.76
C VAL A 38 1.98 9.90 -8.31
N LYS A 39 2.10 10.37 -9.56
CA LYS A 39 1.07 11.21 -10.20
C LYS A 39 -0.25 10.45 -10.35
N GLU A 40 -0.19 9.21 -10.83
CA GLU A 40 -1.37 8.36 -11.04
C GLU A 40 -2.05 8.03 -9.71
N VAL A 41 -1.26 7.69 -8.69
CA VAL A 41 -1.78 7.47 -7.32
C VAL A 41 -2.47 8.72 -6.79
N ARG A 42 -1.89 9.91 -7.00
CA ARG A 42 -2.52 11.17 -6.59
C ARG A 42 -3.84 11.42 -7.30
N GLU A 43 -3.90 11.20 -8.61
CA GLU A 43 -5.12 11.36 -9.41
C GLU A 43 -6.20 10.38 -8.96
N PHE A 44 -5.83 9.13 -8.69
CA PHE A 44 -6.72 8.11 -8.15
C PHE A 44 -7.34 8.54 -6.81
N VAL A 45 -6.51 8.96 -5.84
CA VAL A 45 -6.98 9.37 -4.49
C VAL A 45 -7.80 10.68 -4.53
N LYS A 46 -7.59 11.54 -5.55
CA LYS A 46 -8.42 12.75 -5.74
C LYS A 46 -9.78 12.43 -6.35
N GLY A 47 -9.83 11.51 -7.31
CA GLY A 47 -11.05 11.16 -8.05
C GLY A 47 -11.99 10.25 -7.27
N ALA A 48 -11.44 9.42 -6.37
CA ALA A 48 -12.19 8.55 -5.49
C ALA A 48 -11.64 8.70 -4.08
N VAL A 49 -12.48 9.05 -3.10
CA VAL A 49 -12.17 8.68 -1.70
C VAL A 49 -12.32 7.16 -1.69
N PRO A 50 -11.21 6.39 -1.62
CA PRO A 50 -11.32 4.94 -1.82
C PRO A 50 -12.15 4.38 -0.67
N ALA A 51 -13.16 3.57 -0.99
CA ALA A 51 -13.93 2.84 0.03
C ALA A 51 -12.97 1.99 0.88
N ALA A 52 -13.36 1.61 2.09
CA ALA A 52 -12.47 0.91 3.02
C ALA A 52 -11.88 -0.40 2.46
N ALA A 53 -12.59 -1.05 1.54
CA ALA A 53 -12.17 -2.27 0.84
C ALA A 53 -11.18 -2.02 -0.32
N VAL A 54 -11.01 -0.76 -0.75
CA VAL A 54 -10.14 -0.42 -1.87
C VAL A 54 -8.70 -0.28 -1.40
N PHE A 55 -7.85 -1.12 -1.96
CA PHE A 55 -6.40 -1.01 -1.83
C PHE A 55 -5.75 -0.83 -3.20
N ILE A 56 -4.49 -0.41 -3.16
CA ILE A 56 -3.65 -0.25 -4.36
C ILE A 56 -2.39 -1.09 -4.22
N SER A 57 -1.77 -1.38 -5.36
CA SER A 57 -0.41 -1.90 -5.46
C SER A 57 0.46 -0.90 -6.21
N VAL A 58 1.73 -0.79 -5.83
CA VAL A 58 2.68 0.11 -6.49
C VAL A 58 4.04 -0.53 -6.73
N ILE A 59 4.70 -0.18 -7.83
CA ILE A 59 6.14 -0.44 -8.04
C ILE A 59 6.88 0.89 -8.06
N MET A 60 7.63 1.18 -6.99
CA MET A 60 8.21 2.51 -6.78
C MET A 60 9.58 2.46 -6.12
N CYS A 61 10.37 3.51 -6.32
CA CYS A 61 11.73 3.63 -5.80
C CYS A 61 11.73 4.31 -4.43
N VAL A 62 12.42 3.71 -3.46
CA VAL A 62 12.48 4.22 -2.08
C VAL A 62 13.35 5.47 -2.00
N LEU A 63 12.76 6.58 -1.54
CA LEU A 63 13.43 7.84 -1.29
C LEU A 63 13.99 7.91 0.14
N THR A 64 13.18 7.57 1.14
CA THR A 64 13.60 7.54 2.55
C THR A 64 12.92 6.41 3.31
N VAL A 65 13.58 5.96 4.37
CA VAL A 65 13.09 4.93 5.29
C VAL A 65 13.23 5.47 6.71
N GLU A 66 12.13 5.53 7.44
CA GLU A 66 12.09 6.03 8.81
C GLU A 66 11.39 5.00 9.70
N ARG A 67 12.01 4.65 10.83
CA ARG A 67 11.37 3.80 11.82
C ARG A 67 10.38 4.63 12.63
N LEU A 68 9.15 4.14 12.80
CA LEU A 68 8.19 4.82 13.66
C LEU A 68 8.66 4.80 15.12
N VAL A 69 8.34 5.87 15.86
CA VAL A 69 8.71 6.07 17.27
C VAL A 69 8.21 4.93 18.16
N ASN A 70 7.02 4.39 17.89
CA ASN A 70 6.47 3.26 18.64
C ASN A 70 7.16 1.91 18.34
N ASN A 71 8.14 1.90 17.42
CA ASN A 71 8.88 0.74 16.98
C ASN A 71 7.98 -0.44 16.53
N ARG A 72 6.82 -0.16 15.92
CA ARG A 72 5.88 -1.16 15.38
C ARG A 72 5.66 -1.07 13.87
N GLY A 73 6.38 -0.18 13.20
CA GLY A 73 6.28 -0.03 11.76
C GLY A 73 7.36 0.88 11.21
N THR A 74 7.45 0.90 9.89
CA THR A 74 8.44 1.66 9.12
C THR A 74 7.69 2.53 8.13
N ARG A 75 7.94 3.84 8.15
CA ARG A 75 7.48 4.76 7.12
C ARG A 75 8.47 4.73 5.96
N VAL A 76 7.97 4.39 4.79
CA VAL A 76 8.72 4.37 3.54
C VAL A 76 8.18 5.51 2.69
N THR A 77 9.04 6.46 2.34
CA THR A 77 8.70 7.48 1.34
C THR A 77 9.23 7.00 0.00
N VAL A 78 8.37 6.94 -1.01
CA VAL A 78 8.71 6.48 -2.34
C VAL A 78 8.46 7.55 -3.40
N VAL A 79 9.17 7.42 -4.52
CA VAL A 79 9.03 8.21 -5.75
C VAL A 79 8.78 7.25 -6.92
N GLY A 80 8.34 7.78 -8.08
CA GLY A 80 8.03 6.94 -9.25
C GLY A 80 9.17 5.98 -9.61
N GLY A 81 8.84 4.72 -9.94
CA GLY A 81 9.84 3.66 -10.14
C GLY A 81 10.90 3.98 -11.19
N PHE A 82 10.50 4.66 -12.27
CA PHE A 82 11.39 5.12 -13.35
C PHE A 82 12.48 6.12 -12.92
N THR A 83 12.43 6.64 -11.69
CA THR A 83 13.48 7.52 -11.18
C THR A 83 14.75 6.77 -10.76
N GLN A 84 14.69 5.44 -10.60
CA GLN A 84 15.80 4.62 -10.09
C GLN A 84 17.13 4.83 -10.85
N PRO A 85 17.20 4.80 -12.21
CA PRO A 85 18.45 4.99 -12.94
C PRO A 85 19.10 6.36 -12.71
N HIS A 86 18.29 7.35 -12.31
CA HIS A 86 18.72 8.73 -12.06
C HIS A 86 18.51 9.16 -10.60
N PHE A 87 18.42 8.20 -9.68
CA PHE A 87 17.96 8.42 -8.30
C PHE A 87 18.70 9.58 -7.61
N LYS A 88 20.03 9.54 -7.59
CA LYS A 88 20.86 10.61 -6.98
C LYS A 88 20.58 11.99 -7.58
N ALA A 89 20.40 12.07 -8.89
CA ALA A 89 20.15 13.32 -9.58
C ALA A 89 18.71 13.83 -9.33
N TYR A 90 17.76 12.94 -9.11
CA TYR A 90 16.39 13.26 -8.73
C TYR A 90 16.32 13.74 -7.27
N CYS A 91 16.97 13.07 -6.33
CA CYS A 91 17.06 13.50 -4.93
C CYS A 91 17.58 14.94 -4.80
N ARG A 92 18.70 15.26 -5.48
CA ARG A 92 19.25 16.62 -5.51
C ARG A 92 18.29 17.68 -6.06
N ARG A 93 17.34 17.29 -6.91
CA ARG A 93 16.31 18.21 -7.40
C ARG A 93 15.19 18.38 -6.37
N LEU A 94 14.75 17.29 -5.74
CA LEU A 94 13.75 17.35 -4.66
C LEU A 94 14.22 18.19 -3.47
N GLU A 95 15.50 18.10 -3.10
CA GLU A 95 16.09 18.90 -2.02
C GLU A 95 16.07 20.41 -2.27
N LYS A 96 16.05 20.82 -3.54
CA LYS A 96 15.99 22.23 -3.95
C LYS A 96 14.56 22.76 -4.11
N MET A 97 13.56 21.88 -4.07
CA MET A 97 12.16 22.27 -4.17
C MET A 97 11.67 22.78 -2.81
N ASP A 98 10.72 23.70 -2.84
CA ASP A 98 9.94 23.98 -1.64
C ASP A 98 9.16 22.73 -1.18
N PRO A 99 8.81 22.64 0.12
CA PRO A 99 8.16 21.45 0.67
C PRO A 99 6.89 21.03 -0.08
N PHE A 100 6.03 21.98 -0.47
CA PHE A 100 4.77 21.69 -1.14
C PHE A 100 4.99 21.01 -2.50
N ARG A 101 5.94 21.50 -3.30
CA ARG A 101 6.28 20.87 -4.59
C ARG A 101 6.94 19.50 -4.44
N ARG A 102 7.69 19.29 -3.35
CA ARG A 102 8.29 17.99 -3.02
C ARG A 102 7.23 16.98 -2.60
N ASP A 103 6.30 17.39 -1.76
CA ASP A 103 5.20 16.57 -1.22
C ASP A 103 4.28 16.06 -2.34
N ALA A 104 4.09 16.87 -3.38
CA ALA A 104 3.38 16.47 -4.59
C ALA A 104 4.07 15.36 -5.42
N ARG A 105 5.32 14.98 -5.08
CA ARG A 105 6.16 14.03 -5.83
C ARG A 105 6.46 12.75 -5.08
N VAL A 106 5.98 12.63 -3.86
CA VAL A 106 6.22 11.47 -3.00
C VAL A 106 4.91 10.80 -2.60
N LEU A 107 5.00 9.50 -2.35
CA LEU A 107 3.99 8.71 -1.66
C LEU A 107 4.61 8.22 -0.35
N GLN A 108 3.90 8.39 0.76
CA GLN A 108 4.32 7.84 2.05
C GLN A 108 3.51 6.60 2.38
N VAL A 109 4.17 5.47 2.60
CA VAL A 109 3.55 4.22 3.00
C VAL A 109 4.02 3.86 4.39
N THR A 110 3.08 3.68 5.33
CA THR A 110 3.39 3.10 6.63
C THR A 110 3.28 1.59 6.55
N VAL A 111 4.41 0.90 6.67
CA VAL A 111 4.49 -0.57 6.66
C VAL A 111 4.53 -1.05 8.10
N TRP A 112 3.44 -1.64 8.57
CA TRP A 112 3.35 -2.20 9.91
C TRP A 112 4.11 -3.51 10.01
N ASP A 113 4.79 -3.71 11.14
CA ASP A 113 5.52 -4.95 11.40
C ASP A 113 4.59 -6.16 11.39
N PRO A 114 5.09 -7.34 11.00
CA PRO A 114 4.33 -8.57 11.12
C PRO A 114 3.80 -8.75 12.53
N LYS A 115 2.52 -9.16 12.65
CA LYS A 115 1.94 -9.53 13.95
C LYS A 115 2.67 -10.74 14.56
N ILE A 116 3.19 -11.62 13.69
CA ILE A 116 3.96 -12.80 14.08
C ILE A 116 5.41 -12.39 14.33
N ARG A 117 5.85 -12.41 15.59
CA ARG A 117 7.18 -11.90 16.01
C ARG A 117 8.37 -12.66 15.42
N SER A 118 8.19 -13.91 15.00
CA SER A 118 9.25 -14.69 14.34
C SER A 118 9.54 -14.20 12.93
N HIS A 119 8.62 -13.45 12.31
CA HIS A 119 8.83 -12.88 11.00
C HIS A 119 9.75 -11.67 11.13
N GLY A 120 10.78 -11.64 10.29
CA GLY A 120 11.72 -10.52 10.26
C GLY A 120 11.00 -9.21 9.91
N ARG A 121 11.39 -8.13 10.58
CA ARG A 121 10.97 -6.78 10.23
C ARG A 121 11.46 -6.39 8.83
N PRO A 122 10.64 -5.71 8.00
CA PRO A 122 11.03 -5.26 6.67
C PRO A 122 12.26 -4.37 6.67
N ARG A 123 13.20 -4.63 5.76
CA ARG A 123 14.43 -3.85 5.55
C ARG A 123 14.42 -3.22 4.16
N PHE A 124 13.82 -2.05 4.07
CA PHE A 124 13.84 -1.25 2.83
C PHE A 124 15.19 -0.55 2.64
N GLN A 125 15.62 -0.42 1.40
CA GLN A 125 16.85 0.26 1.01
C GLN A 125 16.56 1.47 0.13
N THR A 126 17.15 2.61 0.49
CA THR A 126 17.07 3.84 -0.31
C THR A 126 17.66 3.62 -1.70
N GLY A 127 16.94 4.07 -2.74
CA GLY A 127 17.30 3.92 -4.14
C GLY A 127 16.91 2.58 -4.77
N VAL A 128 16.32 1.65 -4.01
CA VAL A 128 15.83 0.36 -4.51
C VAL A 128 14.35 0.47 -4.87
N VAL A 129 13.94 -0.23 -5.93
CA VAL A 129 12.54 -0.33 -6.35
C VAL A 129 11.92 -1.55 -5.69
N TYR A 130 10.75 -1.37 -5.10
CA TYR A 130 9.98 -2.45 -4.46
C TYR A 130 8.57 -2.50 -5.02
N GLU A 131 7.99 -3.69 -5.05
CA GLU A 131 6.56 -3.89 -5.25
C GLU A 131 5.85 -3.92 -3.89
N LEU A 132 5.02 -2.91 -3.63
CA LEU A 132 4.23 -2.78 -2.41
C LEU A 132 2.76 -3.08 -2.75
N LYS A 133 2.22 -4.16 -2.21
CA LYS A 133 0.84 -4.60 -2.45
C LYS A 133 -0.08 -4.28 -1.28
N LYS A 134 -1.38 -4.23 -1.55
CA LYS A 134 -2.44 -4.09 -0.54
C LYS A 134 -2.27 -2.86 0.35
N ILE A 135 -1.86 -1.74 -0.26
CA ILE A 135 -1.80 -0.45 0.44
C ILE A 135 -3.23 0.07 0.58
N HIS A 136 -3.69 0.19 1.80
CA HIS A 136 -5.01 0.67 2.17
C HIS A 136 -4.95 2.05 2.83
N THR A 137 -6.13 2.57 3.21
CA THR A 137 -6.29 3.85 3.93
C THR A 137 -5.59 5.01 3.25
N MET A 138 -5.67 5.03 1.92
CA MET A 138 -5.05 6.05 1.07
C MET A 138 -5.77 7.39 1.28
N LYS A 139 -5.02 8.44 1.63
CA LYS A 139 -5.56 9.78 1.85
C LYS A 139 -4.53 10.88 1.64
N PHE A 140 -5.00 12.11 1.46
CA PHE A 140 -4.15 13.29 1.53
C PHE A 140 -3.93 13.73 2.98
N TYR A 141 -2.70 14.10 3.30
CA TYR A 141 -2.32 14.78 4.53
C TYR A 141 -1.27 15.84 4.22
N HIS A 142 -1.58 17.12 4.45
CA HIS A 142 -0.76 18.27 4.05
C HIS A 142 -0.21 18.14 2.61
N ASP A 143 -1.09 17.90 1.64
CA ASP A 143 -0.78 17.67 0.21
C ASP A 143 0.08 16.42 -0.10
N THR A 144 0.58 15.69 0.88
CA THR A 144 1.24 14.40 0.68
C THR A 144 0.20 13.27 0.63
N VAL A 145 0.31 12.37 -0.34
CA VAL A 145 -0.50 11.14 -0.31
C VAL A 145 0.13 10.15 0.64
N GLN A 146 -0.69 9.60 1.53
CA GLN A 146 -0.28 8.65 2.55
C GLN A 146 -1.15 7.39 2.49
N GLY A 147 -0.55 6.23 2.71
CA GLY A 147 -1.22 4.94 2.82
C GLY A 147 -0.60 4.09 3.91
N SER A 148 -1.18 2.91 4.14
CA SER A 148 -0.64 1.93 5.08
C SER A 148 -0.78 0.51 4.55
N MET A 149 0.12 -0.37 4.97
CA MET A 149 0.03 -1.80 4.65
C MET A 149 0.59 -2.63 5.80
N GLN A 150 0.19 -3.90 5.84
CA GLN A 150 0.71 -4.88 6.78
C GLN A 150 1.86 -5.66 6.11
N SER A 151 3.00 -5.78 6.77
CA SER A 151 4.04 -6.70 6.31
C SER A 151 3.59 -8.15 6.49
N LEU A 152 3.74 -8.95 5.43
CA LEU A 152 3.50 -10.39 5.43
C LEU A 152 4.72 -11.19 5.94
N GLY A 153 5.82 -10.50 6.29
CA GLY A 153 6.91 -11.05 7.08
C GLY A 153 8.09 -11.66 6.34
N SER A 154 8.29 -11.30 5.06
CA SER A 154 9.65 -11.38 4.51
C SER A 154 10.47 -10.18 5.03
N ALA A 155 11.68 -10.45 5.52
CA ALA A 155 12.60 -9.38 5.97
C ALA A 155 13.05 -8.49 4.80
N ASN A 156 13.06 -9.06 3.58
CA ASN A 156 13.28 -8.34 2.33
C ASN A 156 11.97 -8.40 1.53
N PRO A 157 11.21 -7.32 1.45
CA PRO A 157 10.21 -7.20 0.40
C PRO A 157 10.98 -7.25 -0.94
N GLY A 158 10.52 -8.04 -1.89
CA GLY A 158 11.13 -8.09 -3.22
C GLY A 158 11.01 -6.75 -3.95
#